data_AF-A0A2G3AIJ3-F1
#
_entry.id   AF-A0A2G3AIJ3-F1
#
_cell.length_a   1.000
_cell.length_b   1.000
_cell.length_c   1.000
_cell.angle_alpha   90.00
_cell.angle_beta   90.00
_cell.angle_gamma   90.00
#
_symmetry.space_group_name_H-M   'P 1'
#
loop_
_entity.id
_entity.type
_entity.pdbx_description
1 polymer ?
#
loop_
_entity_poly.entity_id
_entity_poly.type
_entity_poly.pdbx_seq_one_letter_code
_entity_poly.pdbx_strand_id
1 'polypeptide(L)'
;MDPLLEKLLQQESRSASIQLQDGALEQLHGGKGYIDMSAVDADASSKFSEAITSKDGSFLDAPVSGSENPAEDGQLVILVAGDKALYD
;
A
#
# COMPACT_ATOMS: atom_id res chain seq x y z
N MET A 1 5.17 -22.95 11.64
CA MET A 1 5.62 -21.62 12.05
C MET A 1 6.32 -21.75 13.40
N ASP A 2 7.63 -21.51 13.45
CA ASP A 2 8.26 -21.12 14.72
C ASP A 2 7.73 -19.71 15.05
N PRO A 3 7.09 -19.52 16.22
CA PRO A 3 5.93 -18.64 16.29
C PRO A 3 6.24 -17.30 16.97
N LEU A 4 7.50 -16.91 17.03
CA LEU A 4 7.93 -15.55 17.39
C LEU A 4 8.58 -14.81 16.22
N LEU A 5 9.02 -15.53 15.19
CA LEU A 5 9.95 -15.02 14.19
C LEU A 5 9.23 -14.52 12.93
N GLU A 6 8.36 -15.33 12.32
CA GLU A 6 7.35 -14.86 11.34
C GLU A 6 6.53 -13.69 11.94
N LYS A 7 6.29 -13.73 13.26
CA LYS A 7 5.52 -12.70 13.97
C LYS A 7 6.24 -11.36 14.05
N LEU A 8 7.56 -11.31 14.28
CA LEU A 8 8.28 -10.03 14.30
C LEU A 8 8.39 -9.43 12.89
N LEU A 9 8.50 -10.29 11.88
CA LEU A 9 8.75 -9.91 10.48
C LEU A 9 7.49 -9.33 9.80
N GLN A 10 6.30 -9.74 10.24
CA GLN A 10 5.03 -9.10 9.88
C GLN A 10 4.62 -7.98 10.86
N GLN A 11 5.19 -7.94 12.08
CA GLN A 11 4.75 -7.03 13.15
C GLN A 11 4.93 -5.55 12.84
N GLU A 12 5.92 -5.25 12.01
CA GLU A 12 6.24 -3.91 11.50
C GLU A 12 5.95 -3.80 9.98
N SER A 13 5.24 -4.77 9.37
CA SER A 13 4.94 -4.80 7.92
C SER A 13 4.12 -3.60 7.52
N ARG A 14 4.81 -2.52 7.11
CA ARG A 14 4.27 -1.17 7.22
C ARG A 14 3.73 -0.94 8.65
N SER A 15 4.57 -0.47 9.59
CA SER A 15 4.12 0.16 10.86
C SER A 15 3.29 1.43 10.60
N ALA A 16 2.08 1.20 10.10
CA ALA A 16 1.45 1.99 9.03
C ALA A 16 2.44 2.30 7.86
N SER A 17 2.11 3.14 6.86
CA SER A 17 2.90 3.20 5.60
C SER A 17 4.14 4.15 5.48
N ILE A 18 4.95 4.55 6.46
CA ILE A 18 4.87 4.58 7.93
C ILE A 18 3.90 5.67 8.35
N GLN A 19 2.99 5.38 9.27
CA GLN A 19 1.90 6.30 9.69
C GLN A 19 1.02 6.88 8.56
N LEU A 20 0.97 6.24 7.38
CA LEU A 20 0.43 6.86 6.16
C LEU A 20 1.08 8.24 5.89
N GLN A 21 2.39 8.28 6.12
CA GLN A 21 3.32 9.40 5.94
C GLN A 21 2.82 10.74 6.50
N ASP A 22 2.60 10.75 7.82
CA ASP A 22 2.62 11.92 8.72
C ASP A 22 1.92 13.18 8.17
N GLY A 23 0.63 13.03 7.84
CA GLY A 23 -0.23 14.09 7.30
C GLY A 23 -0.99 13.73 6.03
N ALA A 24 -0.65 12.63 5.33
CA ALA A 24 -1.36 12.27 4.09
C ALA A 24 -2.80 11.82 4.37
N LEU A 25 -3.06 11.15 5.50
CA LEU A 25 -4.41 10.77 5.92
C LEU A 25 -5.33 11.96 6.23
N GLU A 26 -4.80 13.09 6.69
CA GLU A 26 -5.54 14.33 6.89
C GLU A 26 -5.81 15.04 5.55
N GLN A 27 -4.93 14.84 4.57
CA GLN A 27 -5.04 15.40 3.22
C GLN A 27 -5.85 14.54 2.25
N LEU A 28 -6.09 13.26 2.57
CA LEU A 28 -7.01 12.38 1.86
C LEU A 28 -8.46 12.78 2.18
N HIS A 29 -8.95 13.73 1.39
CA HIS A 29 -10.32 14.21 1.34
C HIS A 29 -10.68 14.67 -0.08
N GLY A 30 -11.95 14.53 -0.47
CA GLY A 30 -12.48 15.02 -1.75
C GLY A 30 -12.00 14.22 -2.96
N GLY A 31 -12.19 12.89 -2.93
CA GLY A 31 -11.94 11.99 -4.06
C GLY A 31 -10.48 11.72 -4.40
N LYS A 32 -9.54 11.93 -3.46
CA LYS A 32 -8.10 11.66 -3.72
C LYS A 32 -7.79 10.17 -3.71
N GLY A 33 -6.94 9.74 -4.64
CA GLY A 33 -6.39 8.39 -4.67
C GLY A 33 -5.11 8.25 -3.84
N TYR A 34 -4.91 7.07 -3.25
CA TYR A 34 -3.65 6.62 -2.64
C TYR A 34 -3.23 5.29 -3.26
N ILE A 35 -1.96 5.15 -3.61
CA ILE A 35 -1.39 3.95 -4.22
C ILE A 35 -0.23 3.47 -3.35
N ASP A 36 -0.35 2.28 -2.78
CA ASP A 36 0.69 1.70 -1.93
C ASP A 36 1.50 0.65 -2.70
N MET A 37 2.77 0.97 -2.99
CA MET A 37 3.65 0.11 -3.80
C MET A 37 4.55 -0.83 -2.95
N SER A 38 4.38 -0.82 -1.62
CA SER A 38 5.15 -1.68 -0.72
C SER A 38 4.59 -3.12 -0.73
N ALA A 39 5.43 -4.12 -0.42
CA ALA A 39 4.97 -5.50 -0.21
C ALA A 39 4.48 -5.70 1.25
N VAL A 40 3.19 -5.98 1.44
CA VAL A 40 2.56 -6.34 2.73
C VAL A 40 1.71 -7.61 2.61
N ASP A 41 1.19 -8.07 3.74
CA ASP A 41 0.06 -8.99 3.78
C ASP A 41 -1.28 -8.32 3.41
N ALA A 42 -2.25 -9.16 3.02
CA ALA A 42 -3.58 -8.72 2.62
C ALA A 42 -4.40 -8.08 3.76
N ASP A 43 -4.13 -8.41 5.04
CA ASP A 43 -4.88 -7.84 6.17
C ASP A 43 -4.44 -6.39 6.43
N ALA A 44 -3.16 -6.07 6.26
CA ALA A 44 -2.63 -4.70 6.31
C ALA A 44 -3.17 -3.87 5.14
N SER A 45 -3.08 -4.40 3.91
CA SER A 45 -3.62 -3.79 2.70
C SER A 45 -5.12 -3.43 2.83
N SER A 46 -5.93 -4.37 3.34
CA SER A 46 -7.36 -4.16 3.58
C SER A 46 -7.64 -3.04 4.58
N LYS A 47 -6.88 -2.94 5.68
CA LYS A 47 -7.04 -1.87 6.68
C LYS A 47 -6.71 -0.48 6.12
N PHE A 48 -5.74 -0.37 5.21
CA PHE A 48 -5.46 0.90 4.53
C PHE A 48 -6.62 1.29 3.61
N SER A 49 -7.14 0.35 2.82
CA SER A 49 -8.31 0.56 1.98
C SER A 49 -9.51 1.10 2.78
N GLU A 50 -9.85 0.46 3.90
CA GLU A 50 -10.92 0.90 4.80
C GLU A 50 -10.67 2.30 5.38
N ALA A 51 -9.45 2.56 5.87
CA ALA A 51 -9.11 3.87 6.47
C ALA A 51 -9.21 5.02 5.44
N ILE A 52 -8.84 4.77 4.19
CA ILE A 52 -8.80 5.77 3.12
C ILE A 52 -10.20 6.00 2.54
N THR A 53 -10.95 4.93 2.27
CA THR A 53 -12.34 5.03 1.78
C THR A 53 -13.28 5.65 2.81
N SER A 54 -13.03 5.47 4.11
CA SER A 54 -13.79 6.16 5.18
C SER A 54 -13.69 7.70 5.13
N LYS A 55 -12.74 8.25 4.36
CA LYS A 55 -12.50 9.70 4.20
C LYS A 55 -12.81 10.22 2.79
N ASP A 56 -13.62 9.50 2.01
CA ASP A 56 -13.94 9.86 0.61
C ASP A 56 -12.68 9.89 -0.29
N GLY A 57 -11.81 8.89 -0.13
CA GLY A 57 -10.66 8.64 -1.01
C GLY A 57 -10.68 7.24 -1.63
N SER A 58 -9.94 7.05 -2.71
CA SER A 58 -9.77 5.76 -3.41
C SER A 58 -8.42 5.13 -3.09
N PHE A 59 -8.32 3.80 -3.14
CA PHE A 59 -7.11 3.05 -2.77
C PHE A 59 -6.72 2.02 -3.82
N LEU A 60 -5.41 1.88 -4.06
CA LEU A 60 -4.78 0.76 -4.74
C LEU A 60 -3.64 0.18 -3.89
N ASP A 61 -3.60 -1.15 -3.82
CA ASP A 61 -2.41 -1.91 -3.43
C ASP A 61 -1.71 -2.35 -4.71
N ALA A 62 -0.45 -1.98 -4.87
CA ALA A 62 0.28 -2.07 -6.13
C ALA A 62 1.74 -2.53 -5.92
N PRO A 63 2.01 -3.64 -5.20
CA PRO A 63 3.36 -4.13 -4.98
C PRO A 63 4.10 -4.36 -6.31
N VAL A 64 5.37 -3.96 -6.33
CA VAL A 64 6.22 -4.03 -7.52
C VAL A 64 7.17 -5.24 -7.48
N SER A 65 7.48 -5.77 -8.65
CA SER A 65 8.53 -6.77 -8.86
C SER A 65 9.60 -6.21 -9.82
N GLY A 66 10.85 -6.32 -9.39
CA GLY A 66 12.01 -5.63 -9.97
C GLY A 66 12.76 -4.84 -8.89
N SER A 67 14.06 -4.62 -9.12
CA SER A 67 14.94 -3.84 -8.23
C SER A 67 15.32 -2.52 -8.90
N GLU A 68 16.47 -1.94 -8.52
CA GLU A 68 16.98 -0.65 -8.98
C GLU A 68 17.01 -0.50 -10.51
N ASN A 69 17.78 -1.32 -11.25
CA ASN A 69 17.89 -1.16 -12.71
C ASN A 69 16.52 -1.30 -13.44
N PRO A 70 15.66 -2.28 -13.14
CA PRO A 70 14.30 -2.31 -13.69
C PRO A 70 13.43 -1.09 -13.32
N ALA A 71 13.69 -0.42 -12.19
CA ALA A 71 13.03 0.84 -11.85
C ALA A 71 13.55 2.01 -12.69
N GLU A 72 14.87 2.13 -12.85
CA GLU A 72 15.50 3.17 -13.68
C GLU A 72 15.12 3.05 -15.16
N ASP A 73 15.09 1.82 -15.69
CA ASP A 73 14.72 1.52 -17.08
C ASP A 73 13.20 1.57 -17.34
N GLY A 74 12.36 1.77 -16.32
CA GLY A 74 10.89 1.79 -16.44
C GLY A 74 10.26 0.42 -16.74
N GLN A 75 10.86 -0.66 -16.26
CA GLN A 75 10.51 -2.06 -16.52
C GLN A 75 9.98 -2.82 -15.28
N LEU A 76 9.55 -2.12 -14.23
CA LEU A 76 8.89 -2.74 -13.08
C LEU A 76 7.58 -3.42 -13.49
N VAL A 77 7.34 -4.61 -12.94
CA VAL A 77 6.04 -5.28 -13.01
C VAL A 77 5.23 -4.87 -11.79
N ILE A 78 4.10 -4.20 -12.00
CA ILE A 78 3.22 -3.71 -10.93
C ILE A 78 1.99 -4.61 -10.84
N LEU A 79 1.70 -5.16 -9.67
CA LEU A 79 0.55 -6.05 -9.43
C LEU A 79 -0.56 -5.28 -8.72
N VAL A 80 -1.49 -4.70 -9.48
CA VAL A 80 -2.51 -3.76 -8.95
C VAL A 80 -3.80 -4.46 -8.51
N ALA A 81 -4.28 -4.11 -7.31
CA ALA A 81 -5.61 -4.44 -6.80
C ALA A 81 -6.25 -3.21 -6.13
N GLY A 82 -7.57 -3.03 -6.30
CA GLY A 82 -8.32 -1.92 -5.69
C GLY A 82 -9.33 -1.29 -6.66
N ASP A 83 -9.57 0.02 -6.49
CA ASP A 83 -10.56 0.78 -7.25
C ASP A 83 -10.23 0.86 -8.75
N LYS A 84 -11.11 0.31 -9.60
CA LYS A 84 -10.95 0.32 -11.06
C LYS A 84 -10.90 1.73 -11.64
N ALA A 85 -11.67 2.67 -11.07
CA ALA A 85 -11.71 4.05 -11.56
C ALA A 85 -10.41 4.83 -11.26
N LEU A 86 -9.50 4.26 -10.45
CA LEU A 86 -8.21 4.85 -10.11
C LEU A 86 -7.04 4.31 -10.98
N TYR A 87 -7.25 3.25 -11.77
CA TYR A 87 -6.23 2.72 -12.70
C TYR A 87 -6.65 2.66 -14.19
N ASP A 88 -7.88 3.04 -14.51
CA ASP A 88 -8.39 3.22 -15.90
C ASP A 88 -8.07 4.62 -16.47
#